data_AF-A0A662J5K5-F1
#
_entry.id   AF-A0A662J5K5-F1
#
_cell.length_a   1.000
_cell.length_b   1.000
_cell.length_c   1.000
_cell.angle_alpha   90.00
_cell.angle_beta   90.00
_cell.angle_gamma   90.00
#
_symmetry.space_group_name_H-M   'P 1'
#
loop_
_entity.id
_entity.type
_entity.pdbx_description
1 polymer ?
#
loop_
_entity_poly.entity_id
_entity_poly.type
_entity_poly.pdbx_seq_one_letter_code
_entity_poly.pdbx_strand_id
1 'polypeptide(L)'
;MSKPAEVIWLSGLVRGWRFEGGYLVLDTISEVFNPLLVRVVSIPYSIDKMWEFTGVVEVVSENEVDEAVRAAYRRLKAMDVELEWRGLIRKRAHFIAWRGLRPLEEKFGLKPSRELVSRILGDRELMELINSAKPSSLKILLEAASEDQLVDPSLAGLSPDEAYAVIMERYYRDPRRLAWYVIVEQYFLGVRMGRTARIIYKILERLARILREVAEEEITRARSTLT
;
A
#
# COMPACT_ATOMS: atom_id res chain seq x y z
N MET A 1 8.26 -17.10 -24.86
CA MET A 1 8.32 -15.71 -24.34
C MET A 1 9.54 -15.58 -23.44
N SER A 2 10.31 -14.50 -23.58
CA SER A 2 11.38 -14.18 -22.62
C SER A 2 10.78 -13.79 -21.26
N LYS A 3 11.48 -14.13 -20.17
CA LYS A 3 11.06 -13.71 -18.83
C LYS A 3 11.12 -12.17 -18.72
N PRO A 4 10.08 -11.51 -18.16
CA PRO A 4 10.15 -10.08 -17.85
C PRO A 4 11.34 -9.74 -16.95
N ALA A 5 11.89 -8.54 -17.08
CA ALA A 5 13.11 -8.14 -16.37
C ALA A 5 12.94 -8.15 -14.84
N GLU A 6 11.75 -7.80 -14.37
CA GLU A 6 11.31 -7.77 -12.98
C GLU A 6 11.36 -9.17 -12.35
N VAL A 7 10.96 -10.19 -13.10
CA VAL A 7 11.08 -11.60 -12.70
C VAL A 7 12.56 -12.00 -12.57
N ILE A 8 13.42 -11.48 -13.44
CA ILE A 8 14.87 -11.73 -13.38
C ILE A 8 15.49 -11.01 -12.17
N TRP A 9 15.13 -9.76 -11.93
CA TRP A 9 15.60 -8.95 -10.80
C TRP A 9 15.31 -9.61 -9.46
N LEU A 10 14.11 -10.17 -9.34
CA LEU A 10 13.58 -10.86 -8.16
C LEU A 10 13.75 -12.39 -8.24
N SER A 11 14.69 -12.88 -9.06
CA SER A 11 14.96 -14.32 -9.17
C SER A 11 15.25 -14.95 -7.80
N GLY A 12 14.57 -16.04 -7.49
CA GLY A 12 14.59 -16.72 -6.19
C GLY A 12 13.59 -16.18 -5.17
N LEU A 13 12.87 -15.09 -5.46
CA LEU A 13 11.83 -14.50 -4.60
C LEU A 13 10.42 -14.61 -5.21
N VAL A 14 10.30 -15.18 -6.40
CA VAL A 14 9.06 -15.28 -7.19
C VAL A 14 8.86 -16.74 -7.61
N ARG A 15 7.65 -17.27 -7.38
CA ARG A 15 7.22 -18.62 -7.77
C ARG A 15 6.60 -18.63 -9.15
N GLY A 16 5.81 -17.61 -9.48
CA GLY A 16 5.10 -17.49 -10.75
C GLY A 16 4.82 -16.03 -11.12
N TRP A 17 4.41 -15.80 -12.37
CA TRP A 17 4.03 -14.48 -12.83
C TRP A 17 2.97 -14.55 -13.93
N ARG A 18 2.16 -13.49 -14.03
CA ARG A 18 1.16 -13.30 -15.09
C ARG A 18 0.93 -11.81 -15.35
N PHE A 19 0.39 -11.48 -16.52
CA PHE A 19 -0.08 -10.13 -16.82
C PHE A 19 -1.59 -10.05 -16.58
N GLU A 20 -2.03 -9.06 -15.80
CA GLU A 20 -3.43 -8.91 -15.42
C GLU A 20 -3.71 -7.42 -15.10
N GLY A 21 -4.79 -6.86 -15.64
CA GLY A 21 -5.22 -5.49 -15.31
C GLY A 21 -4.18 -4.38 -15.59
N GLY A 22 -3.24 -4.59 -16.52
CA GLY A 22 -2.14 -3.65 -16.78
C GLY A 22 -0.95 -3.77 -15.81
N TYR A 23 -0.96 -4.77 -14.94
CA TYR A 23 0.13 -5.12 -14.03
C TYR A 23 0.82 -6.41 -14.45
N LEU A 24 2.11 -6.50 -14.15
CA LEU A 24 2.81 -7.77 -13.97
C LEU A 24 2.57 -8.22 -12.53
N VAL A 25 1.74 -9.24 -12.37
CA VAL A 25 1.42 -9.85 -11.08
C VAL A 25 2.42 -10.95 -10.78
N LEU A 26 3.19 -10.79 -9.71
CA LEU A 26 4.19 -11.75 -9.25
C LEU A 26 3.65 -12.50 -8.02
N ASP A 27 3.59 -13.82 -8.11
CA ASP A 27 3.36 -14.70 -6.97
C ASP A 27 4.69 -14.87 -6.23
N THR A 28 4.79 -14.26 -5.05
CA THR A 28 6.04 -14.18 -4.28
C THR A 28 6.22 -15.39 -3.37
N ILE A 29 7.44 -15.59 -2.87
CA ILE A 29 7.68 -16.58 -1.81
C ILE A 29 7.32 -16.07 -0.41
N SER A 30 7.01 -14.78 -0.26
CA SER A 30 6.69 -14.15 1.02
C SER A 30 5.40 -14.73 1.61
N GLU A 31 5.41 -14.95 2.92
CA GLU A 31 4.24 -15.42 3.67
C GLU A 31 3.40 -14.26 4.23
N VAL A 32 3.94 -13.03 4.19
CA VAL A 32 3.34 -11.86 4.84
C VAL A 32 2.75 -10.87 3.85
N PHE A 33 3.10 -10.97 2.57
CA PHE A 33 2.45 -10.22 1.50
C PHE A 33 2.45 -11.06 0.22
N ASN A 34 1.34 -11.08 -0.48
CA ASN A 34 1.19 -11.70 -1.79
C ASN A 34 -0.15 -11.26 -2.38
N PRO A 35 -0.23 -10.89 -3.67
CA PRO A 35 0.83 -10.78 -4.67
C PRO A 35 1.71 -9.53 -4.55
N LEU A 36 2.78 -9.48 -5.36
CA LEU A 36 3.49 -8.26 -5.71
C LEU A 36 3.05 -7.79 -7.11
N LEU A 37 2.43 -6.63 -7.18
CA LEU A 37 2.03 -6.00 -8.44
C LEU A 37 3.13 -5.08 -8.92
N VAL A 38 3.53 -5.18 -10.19
CA VAL A 38 4.55 -4.33 -10.78
C VAL A 38 4.03 -3.70 -12.07
N ARG A 39 4.21 -2.39 -12.22
CA ARG A 39 3.93 -1.70 -13.49
C ARG A 39 4.91 -0.57 -13.74
N VAL A 40 4.98 -0.16 -15.01
CA VAL A 40 5.66 1.07 -15.41
C VAL A 40 4.64 2.21 -15.37
N VAL A 41 4.96 3.26 -14.64
CA VAL A 41 4.17 4.49 -14.58
C VAL A 41 4.79 5.49 -15.53
N SER A 42 3.98 5.98 -16.47
CA SER A 42 4.39 7.03 -17.41
C SER A 42 4.53 8.36 -16.69
N ILE A 43 5.67 9.03 -16.86
CA ILE A 43 5.85 10.40 -16.39
C ILE A 43 5.59 11.34 -17.56
N PRO A 44 4.61 12.25 -17.47
CA PRO A 44 4.37 13.23 -18.52
C PRO A 44 5.65 14.01 -18.85
N TYR A 45 5.98 14.08 -20.14
CA TYR A 45 7.14 14.80 -20.66
C TYR A 45 8.52 14.28 -20.25
N SER A 46 8.63 13.05 -19.70
CA SER A 46 9.91 12.39 -19.42
C SER A 46 10.08 11.10 -20.21
N ILE A 47 11.31 10.81 -20.63
CA ILE A 47 11.70 9.51 -21.20
C ILE A 47 12.13 8.50 -20.11
N ASP A 48 12.27 8.97 -18.86
CA ASP A 48 12.59 8.12 -17.73
C ASP A 48 11.37 7.27 -17.34
N LYS A 49 11.62 5.99 -17.07
CA LYS A 49 10.59 5.07 -16.59
C LYS A 49 10.57 5.08 -15.07
N MET A 50 9.42 5.42 -14.50
CA MET A 50 9.13 5.17 -13.10
C MET A 50 8.45 3.82 -12.96
N TRP A 51 8.82 3.10 -11.93
CA TRP A 51 8.29 1.79 -11.66
C TRP A 51 7.55 1.82 -10.34
N GLU A 52 6.38 1.21 -10.33
CA GLU A 52 5.55 1.05 -9.15
C GLU A 52 5.58 -0.43 -8.73
N PHE A 53 5.90 -0.66 -7.46
CA PHE A 53 5.80 -1.95 -6.79
C PHE A 53 4.74 -1.85 -5.71
N THR A 54 3.70 -2.68 -5.80
CA THR A 54 2.64 -2.71 -4.81
C THR A 54 2.61 -4.09 -4.16
N GLY A 55 3.02 -4.16 -2.88
CA GLY A 55 2.83 -5.34 -2.06
C GLY A 55 1.41 -5.36 -1.49
N VAL A 56 0.67 -6.44 -1.73
CA VAL A 56 -0.67 -6.66 -1.17
C VAL A 56 -0.55 -7.48 0.11
N VAL A 57 -1.01 -6.91 1.23
CA VAL A 57 -0.98 -7.52 2.55
C VAL A 57 -2.40 -7.81 2.99
N GLU A 58 -2.91 -8.99 2.64
CA GLU A 58 -4.21 -9.44 3.10
C GLU A 58 -4.12 -9.96 4.55
N VAL A 59 -4.97 -9.43 5.42
CA VAL A 59 -5.06 -9.78 6.84
C VAL A 59 -6.33 -10.59 7.11
N VAL A 60 -7.45 -10.17 6.53
CA VAL A 60 -8.76 -10.83 6.67
C VAL A 60 -9.38 -10.93 5.29
N SER A 61 -9.82 -12.13 4.90
CA SER A 61 -10.48 -12.38 3.62
C SER A 61 -11.97 -11.98 3.64
N GLU A 62 -12.61 -11.96 2.47
CA GLU A 62 -14.01 -11.49 2.37
C GLU A 62 -15.02 -12.26 3.23
N ASN A 63 -14.80 -13.57 3.38
CA ASN A 63 -15.71 -14.45 4.11
C ASN A 63 -15.51 -14.39 5.64
N GLU A 64 -14.53 -13.61 6.12
CA GLU A 64 -14.13 -13.54 7.52
C GLU A 64 -14.40 -12.17 8.16
N VAL A 65 -15.04 -11.25 7.42
CA VAL A 65 -15.35 -9.91 7.92
C VAL A 65 -16.57 -9.92 8.85
N ASP A 66 -16.29 -9.81 10.15
CA ASP A 66 -17.27 -9.59 11.21
C ASP A 66 -17.36 -8.10 11.63
N GLU A 67 -18.22 -7.77 12.60
CA GLU A 67 -18.36 -6.39 13.11
C GLU A 67 -17.08 -5.86 13.79
N ALA A 68 -16.30 -6.75 14.41
CA ALA A 68 -15.04 -6.37 15.02
C ALA A 68 -14.02 -5.97 13.95
N VAL A 69 -13.96 -6.69 12.83
CA VAL A 69 -13.13 -6.35 11.67
C VAL A 69 -13.58 -5.02 11.06
N ARG A 70 -14.88 -4.77 10.93
CA ARG A 70 -15.42 -3.48 10.45
C ARG A 70 -15.03 -2.32 11.37
N ALA A 71 -15.11 -2.51 12.69
CA ALA A 71 -14.70 -1.52 13.67
C ALA A 71 -13.19 -1.28 13.67
N ALA A 72 -12.39 -2.34 13.53
CA ALA A 72 -10.94 -2.25 13.38
C ALA A 72 -10.54 -1.51 12.10
N TYR A 73 -11.18 -1.84 10.96
CA TYR A 73 -10.95 -1.19 9.68
C TYR A 73 -11.06 0.34 9.81
N ARG A 74 -12.10 0.86 10.48
CA ARG A 74 -12.29 2.32 10.65
C ARG A 74 -11.14 2.97 11.41
N ARG A 75 -10.57 2.29 12.41
CA ARG A 75 -9.39 2.78 13.16
C ARG A 75 -8.11 2.66 12.35
N LEU A 76 -7.94 1.56 11.62
CA LEU A 76 -6.80 1.31 10.76
C LEU A 76 -6.76 2.30 9.59
N LYS A 77 -7.92 2.70 9.04
CA LYS A 77 -7.98 3.66 7.92
C LYS A 77 -7.41 5.03 8.30
N ALA A 78 -7.52 5.42 9.57
CA ALA A 78 -6.86 6.63 10.08
C ALA A 78 -5.32 6.54 10.09
N MET A 79 -4.75 5.36 9.85
CA MET A 79 -3.30 5.14 9.81
C MET A 79 -2.73 5.13 8.38
N ASP A 80 -3.52 5.46 7.35
CA ASP A 80 -2.98 5.62 6.00
C ASP A 80 -1.92 6.72 5.97
N VAL A 81 -0.75 6.40 5.44
CA VAL A 81 0.42 7.28 5.49
C VAL A 81 1.19 7.30 4.16
N GLU A 82 1.88 8.40 3.93
CA GLU A 82 2.81 8.55 2.81
C GLU A 82 4.15 9.12 3.26
N LEU A 83 5.21 8.71 2.57
CA LEU A 83 6.57 9.18 2.77
C LEU A 83 6.77 10.54 2.10
N GLU A 84 7.34 11.46 2.86
CA GLU A 84 7.79 12.76 2.42
C GLU A 84 9.29 12.92 2.72
N TRP A 85 10.06 13.32 1.72
CA TRP A 85 11.47 13.64 1.90
C TRP A 85 11.66 15.12 2.24
N ARG A 86 12.07 15.43 3.47
CA ARG A 86 12.27 16.82 3.93
C ARG A 86 13.74 17.17 4.14
N GLY A 87 14.08 18.43 3.91
CA GLY A 87 15.42 19.00 4.14
C GLY A 87 16.20 19.31 2.86
N LEU A 88 16.94 20.42 2.87
CA LEU A 88 17.62 20.97 1.70
C LEU A 88 18.97 20.29 1.39
N ILE A 89 19.74 19.93 2.42
CA ILE A 89 21.10 19.39 2.27
C ILE A 89 21.13 17.87 2.45
N ARG A 90 20.43 17.35 3.46
CA ARG A 90 20.28 15.91 3.72
C ARG A 90 18.82 15.59 3.90
N LYS A 91 18.17 15.18 2.81
CA LYS A 91 16.77 14.73 2.82
C LYS A 91 16.62 13.60 3.84
N ARG A 92 15.67 13.76 4.77
CA ARG A 92 15.27 12.75 5.76
C ARG A 92 13.88 12.24 5.42
N ALA A 93 13.66 10.95 5.65
CA ALA A 93 12.36 10.32 5.52
C ALA A 93 11.45 10.78 6.66
N HIS A 94 10.27 11.30 6.31
CA HIS A 94 9.18 11.61 7.23
C HIS A 94 7.91 10.94 6.74
N PHE A 95 7.13 10.34 7.63
CA PHE A 95 5.80 9.84 7.28
C PHE A 95 4.75 10.83 7.75
N ILE A 96 3.83 11.16 6.85
CA ILE A 96 2.68 12.03 7.10
C ILE A 96 1.40 11.26 6.82
N ALA A 97 0.28 11.73 7.37
CA ALA A 97 -1.03 11.22 7.01
C ALA A 97 -1.25 11.33 5.49
N TRP A 98 -1.82 10.30 4.88
CA TRP A 98 -2.09 10.32 3.46
C TRP A 98 -3.12 11.39 3.11
N ARG A 99 -2.78 12.26 2.15
CA ARG A 99 -3.62 13.41 1.77
C ARG A 99 -5.00 13.02 1.20
N GLY A 100 -5.14 11.78 0.74
CA GLY A 100 -6.42 11.26 0.26
C GLY A 100 -7.41 10.91 1.38
N LEU A 101 -7.02 11.00 2.66
CA LEU A 101 -7.96 10.85 3.77
C LEU A 101 -8.94 12.02 3.91
N ARG A 102 -8.65 13.20 3.32
CA ARG A 102 -9.45 14.43 3.49
C ARG A 102 -10.96 14.25 3.35
N PRO A 103 -11.50 13.54 2.33
CA PRO A 103 -12.94 13.32 2.22
C PRO A 103 -13.53 12.57 3.43
N LEU A 104 -12.78 11.64 4.03
CA LEU A 104 -13.22 10.93 5.24
C LEU A 104 -13.07 11.79 6.49
N GLU A 105 -12.06 12.65 6.57
CA GLU A 105 -11.91 13.63 7.65
C GLU A 105 -13.11 14.58 7.68
N GLU A 106 -13.47 15.14 6.52
CA GLU A 106 -14.58 16.09 6.37
C GLU A 106 -15.93 15.44 6.66
N LYS A 107 -16.14 14.20 6.18
CA LYS A 107 -17.44 13.54 6.26
C LYS A 107 -17.68 12.77 7.55
N PHE A 108 -16.65 12.11 8.09
CA PHE A 108 -16.75 11.21 9.24
C PHE A 108 -15.98 11.70 10.46
N GLY A 109 -15.29 12.84 10.39
CA GLY A 109 -14.44 13.31 11.48
C GLY A 109 -13.25 12.39 11.74
N LEU A 110 -12.81 11.63 10.73
CA LEU A 110 -11.64 10.76 10.83
C LEU A 110 -10.43 11.59 11.26
N LYS A 111 -9.68 11.11 12.24
CA LYS A 111 -8.46 11.80 12.73
C LYS A 111 -7.25 10.94 12.44
N PRO A 112 -6.27 11.41 11.66
CA PRO A 112 -5.06 10.65 11.39
C PRO A 112 -4.36 10.19 12.68
N SER A 113 -4.00 8.92 12.73
CA SER A 113 -3.28 8.30 13.82
C SER A 113 -1.78 8.21 13.52
N ARG A 114 -0.96 8.44 14.54
CA ARG A 114 0.51 8.32 14.45
C ARG A 114 1.03 6.94 14.84
N GLU A 115 0.14 6.01 15.20
CA GLU A 115 0.54 4.70 15.72
C GLU A 115 1.40 3.92 14.73
N LEU A 116 0.94 3.76 13.48
CA LEU A 116 1.72 3.08 12.44
C LEU A 116 3.05 3.81 12.14
N VAL A 117 3.03 5.15 12.11
CA VAL A 117 4.24 5.96 11.91
C VAL A 117 5.28 5.67 12.98
N SER A 118 4.88 5.61 14.25
CA SER A 118 5.79 5.31 15.37
C SER A 118 6.45 3.94 15.21
N ARG A 119 5.71 2.92 14.77
CA ARG A 119 6.27 1.57 14.53
C ARG A 119 7.25 1.56 13.36
N ILE A 120 6.90 2.20 12.25
CA ILE A 120 7.77 2.31 11.08
C ILE A 120 9.09 3.02 11.44
N LEU A 121 9.00 4.16 12.13
CA LEU A 121 10.18 4.93 12.52
C LEU A 121 11.00 4.22 13.61
N GLY A 122 10.37 3.34 14.39
CA GLY A 122 11.02 2.50 15.39
C GLY A 122 11.81 1.33 14.80
N ASP A 123 11.45 0.83 13.61
CA ASP A 123 12.23 -0.21 12.92
C ASP A 123 13.45 0.40 12.21
N ARG A 124 14.60 0.33 12.90
CA ARG A 124 15.87 0.86 12.40
C ARG A 124 16.28 0.22 11.06
N GLU A 125 16.12 -1.08 10.89
CA GLU A 125 16.55 -1.77 9.68
C GLU A 125 15.67 -1.39 8.48
N LEU A 126 14.36 -1.28 8.69
CA LEU A 126 13.43 -0.74 7.70
C LEU A 126 13.81 0.68 7.29
N MET A 127 14.11 1.55 8.25
CA MET A 127 14.53 2.92 7.96
C MET A 127 15.88 2.98 7.23
N GLU A 128 16.82 2.08 7.53
CA GLU A 128 18.08 1.95 6.77
C GLU A 128 17.80 1.54 5.31
N LEU A 129 16.90 0.58 5.07
CA LEU A 129 16.49 0.15 3.73
C LEU A 129 15.81 1.29 2.96
N ILE A 130 14.86 2.01 3.57
CA ILE A 130 14.16 3.14 2.95
C ILE A 130 15.16 4.25 2.59
N ASN A 131 16.08 4.59 3.49
CA ASN A 131 17.11 5.60 3.24
C ASN A 131 18.14 5.16 2.18
N SER A 132 18.34 3.86 2.01
CA SER A 132 19.23 3.29 0.99
C SER A 132 18.57 3.29 -0.39
N ALA A 133 17.32 2.83 -0.49
CA ALA A 133 16.56 2.83 -1.74
C ALA A 133 16.20 4.24 -2.21
N LYS A 134 15.87 5.13 -1.26
CA LYS A 134 15.33 6.47 -1.50
C LYS A 134 14.16 6.46 -2.51
N PRO A 135 13.07 5.73 -2.23
CA PRO A 135 11.91 5.70 -3.10
C PRO A 135 11.38 7.10 -3.35
N SER A 136 10.90 7.34 -4.56
CA SER A 136 10.33 8.63 -4.95
C SER A 136 8.98 8.85 -4.30
N SER A 137 8.22 7.77 -4.14
CA SER A 137 7.03 7.70 -3.31
C SER A 137 7.02 6.38 -2.54
N LEU A 138 6.54 6.41 -1.31
CA LEU A 138 6.16 5.23 -0.55
C LEU A 138 4.84 5.56 0.14
N LYS A 139 3.78 4.80 -0.15
CA LYS A 139 2.45 4.95 0.45
C LYS A 139 2.06 3.64 1.10
N ILE A 140 1.39 3.73 2.24
CA ILE A 140 0.84 2.58 2.95
C ILE A 140 -0.64 2.89 3.16
N LEU A 141 -1.48 2.22 2.38
CA LEU A 141 -2.89 2.55 2.26
C LEU A 141 -3.72 1.32 2.57
N LEU A 142 -4.68 1.44 3.47
CA LEU A 142 -5.71 0.44 3.65
C LEU A 142 -6.65 0.47 2.45
N GLU A 143 -7.04 -0.71 1.96
CA GLU A 143 -7.95 -0.86 0.85
C GLU A 143 -9.17 0.04 0.99
N ALA A 144 -9.56 0.70 -0.11
CA ALA A 144 -10.57 1.74 -0.11
C ALA A 144 -11.65 1.54 -1.18
N ALA A 145 -11.59 0.44 -1.92
CA ALA A 145 -12.50 0.13 -3.02
C ALA A 145 -12.49 -1.37 -3.29
N SER A 146 -13.63 -1.92 -3.69
CA SER A 146 -13.74 -3.24 -4.33
C SER A 146 -13.89 -3.10 -5.85
N GLU A 147 -13.54 -4.16 -6.60
CA GLU A 147 -13.56 -4.11 -8.07
C GLU A 147 -14.92 -3.76 -8.67
N ASP A 148 -16.01 -4.26 -8.08
CA ASP A 148 -17.38 -3.96 -8.51
C ASP A 148 -17.78 -2.51 -8.24
N GLN A 149 -17.21 -1.85 -7.23
CA GLN A 149 -17.43 -0.43 -6.98
C GLN A 149 -16.76 0.45 -8.03
N LEU A 150 -15.63 0.00 -8.60
CA LEU A 150 -14.91 0.75 -9.64
C LEU A 150 -15.68 0.83 -10.97
N VAL A 151 -16.63 -0.08 -11.19
CA VAL A 151 -17.44 -0.15 -12.42
C VAL A 151 -18.91 0.22 -12.19
N ASP A 152 -19.22 0.81 -11.03
CA ASP A 152 -20.60 1.15 -10.66
C ASP A 152 -21.18 2.24 -11.60
N PRO A 153 -22.28 1.95 -12.33
CA PRO A 153 -22.93 2.92 -13.21
C PRO A 153 -23.44 4.18 -12.50
N SER A 154 -23.70 4.14 -11.18
CA SER A 154 -24.10 5.31 -10.39
C SER A 154 -23.02 6.38 -10.27
N LEU A 155 -21.79 6.06 -10.65
CA LEU A 155 -20.68 7.01 -10.74
C LEU A 155 -20.65 7.78 -12.08
N ALA A 156 -21.49 7.40 -13.04
CA ALA A 156 -21.57 8.06 -14.33
C ALA A 156 -21.95 9.54 -14.16
N GLY A 157 -21.14 10.44 -14.73
CA GLY A 157 -21.34 11.88 -14.67
C GLY A 157 -20.64 12.59 -13.50
N LEU A 158 -20.03 11.85 -12.58
CA LEU A 158 -19.13 12.41 -11.57
C LEU A 158 -17.75 12.68 -12.16
N SER A 159 -17.08 13.71 -11.63
CA SER A 159 -15.63 13.84 -11.85
C SER A 159 -14.89 12.65 -11.20
N PRO A 160 -13.66 12.33 -11.65
CA PRO A 160 -12.87 11.25 -11.05
C PRO A 160 -12.69 11.39 -9.53
N ASP A 161 -12.50 12.62 -9.04
CA ASP A 161 -12.30 12.88 -7.61
C ASP A 161 -13.59 12.65 -6.80
N GLU A 162 -14.74 13.07 -7.33
CA GLU A 162 -16.05 12.83 -6.71
C GLU A 162 -16.39 11.34 -6.69
N ALA A 163 -16.17 10.65 -7.82
CA ALA A 163 -16.38 9.21 -7.91
C ALA A 163 -15.50 8.47 -6.89
N TYR A 164 -14.22 8.84 -6.78
CA TYR A 164 -13.30 8.26 -5.82
C TYR A 164 -13.74 8.50 -4.37
N ALA A 165 -14.20 9.71 -4.04
CA ALA A 165 -14.71 10.04 -2.70
C ALA A 165 -15.93 9.18 -2.33
N VAL A 166 -16.87 8.99 -3.27
CA VAL A 166 -18.06 8.15 -3.08
C VAL A 166 -17.68 6.69 -2.86
N ILE A 167 -16.76 6.15 -3.67
CA ILE A 167 -16.28 4.76 -3.52
C ILE A 167 -15.63 4.58 -2.14
N MET A 168 -14.70 5.47 -1.78
CA MET A 168 -13.98 5.39 -0.52
C MET A 168 -14.93 5.49 0.68
N GLU A 169 -15.96 6.34 0.60
CA GLU A 169 -17.00 6.39 1.63
C GLU A 169 -17.77 5.07 1.75
N ARG A 170 -18.21 4.49 0.63
CA ARG A 170 -18.99 3.25 0.64
C ARG A 170 -18.18 2.12 1.24
N TYR A 171 -16.92 1.99 0.82
CA TYR A 171 -16.00 1.01 1.39
C TYR A 171 -15.69 1.28 2.87
N TYR A 172 -15.61 2.54 3.30
CA TYR A 172 -15.40 2.89 4.70
C TYR A 172 -16.54 2.45 5.62
N ARG A 173 -17.78 2.47 5.11
CA ARG A 173 -18.95 1.99 5.86
C ARG A 173 -19.01 0.47 5.91
N ASP A 174 -18.74 -0.18 4.78
CA ASP A 174 -18.92 -1.60 4.54
C ASP A 174 -17.67 -2.20 3.83
N PRO A 175 -16.56 -2.39 4.56
CA PRO A 175 -15.36 -2.98 3.97
C PRO A 175 -15.60 -4.46 3.68
N ARG A 176 -15.14 -4.93 2.53
CA ARG A 176 -15.31 -6.33 2.12
C ARG A 176 -14.23 -7.23 2.66
N ARG A 177 -13.01 -6.73 2.81
CA ARG A 177 -11.88 -7.44 3.39
C ARG A 177 -10.96 -6.44 4.08
N LEU A 178 -9.95 -6.96 4.77
CA LEU A 178 -8.90 -6.13 5.36
C LEU A 178 -7.59 -6.41 4.65
N ALA A 179 -7.25 -5.55 3.70
CA ALA A 179 -6.00 -5.61 2.96
C ALA A 179 -5.29 -4.26 2.95
N TRP A 180 -3.97 -4.28 3.09
CA TRP A 180 -3.13 -3.10 2.88
C TRP A 180 -2.42 -3.16 1.54
N TYR A 181 -2.23 -2.00 0.94
CA TYR A 181 -1.40 -1.78 -0.22
C TYR A 181 -0.18 -0.96 0.17
N VAL A 182 1.00 -1.56 0.07
CA VAL A 182 2.28 -0.88 0.24
C VAL A 182 2.83 -0.56 -1.14
N ILE A 183 2.72 0.71 -1.55
CA ILE A 183 3.03 1.18 -2.89
C ILE A 183 4.37 1.91 -2.86
N VAL A 184 5.33 1.44 -3.65
CA VAL A 184 6.67 2.03 -3.77
C VAL A 184 6.90 2.45 -5.21
N GLU A 185 7.10 3.74 -5.44
CA GLU A 185 7.47 4.30 -6.73
C GLU A 185 8.98 4.60 -6.76
N GLN A 186 9.67 4.12 -7.79
CA GLN A 186 11.12 4.23 -7.93
C GLN A 186 11.53 4.53 -9.37
N TYR A 187 12.38 5.54 -9.55
CA TYR A 187 13.14 5.69 -10.80
C TYR A 187 14.21 4.62 -10.88
N PHE A 188 14.24 3.88 -11.98
CA PHE A 188 15.34 2.97 -12.25
C PHE A 188 16.28 3.55 -13.30
N LEU A 189 17.51 3.81 -12.87
CA LEU A 189 18.59 4.26 -13.74
C LEU A 189 19.68 3.17 -13.82
N GLY A 190 19.85 2.58 -15.00
CA GLY A 190 21.01 1.74 -15.35
C GLY A 190 21.11 0.35 -14.68
N VAL A 191 22.34 -0.17 -14.63
CA VAL A 191 22.72 -1.57 -14.32
C VAL A 191 22.42 -2.09 -12.90
N ARG A 192 21.90 -1.26 -11.98
CA ARG A 192 21.67 -1.66 -10.56
C ARG A 192 20.22 -2.06 -10.23
N MET A 193 19.37 -2.21 -11.25
CA MET A 193 17.92 -2.49 -11.09
C MET A 193 17.62 -3.68 -10.17
N GLY A 194 18.31 -4.82 -10.35
CA GLY A 194 18.10 -6.01 -9.52
C GLY A 194 18.37 -5.80 -8.04
N ARG A 195 19.38 -4.99 -7.68
CA ARG A 195 19.70 -4.68 -6.28
C ARG A 195 18.61 -3.82 -5.65
N THR A 196 18.19 -2.76 -6.34
CA THR A 196 17.16 -1.86 -5.83
C THR A 196 15.81 -2.58 -5.70
N ALA A 197 15.42 -3.39 -6.69
CA ALA A 197 14.20 -4.21 -6.61
C ALA A 197 14.21 -5.15 -5.38
N ARG A 198 15.35 -5.77 -5.07
CA ARG A 198 15.49 -6.61 -3.86
C ARG A 198 15.42 -5.82 -2.56
N ILE A 199 15.94 -4.58 -2.53
CA ILE A 199 15.78 -3.69 -1.37
C ILE A 199 14.30 -3.33 -1.21
N ILE A 200 13.61 -2.99 -2.30
CA ILE A 200 12.16 -2.70 -2.27
C ILE A 200 11.39 -3.92 -1.76
N TYR A 201 11.67 -5.13 -2.25
CA TYR A 201 11.05 -6.36 -1.74
C TYR A 201 11.22 -6.51 -0.22
N LYS A 202 12.42 -6.24 0.31
CA LYS A 202 12.67 -6.27 1.77
C LYS A 202 11.89 -5.18 2.53
N ILE A 203 11.78 -3.98 1.96
CA ILE A 203 10.94 -2.91 2.52
C ILE A 203 9.49 -3.38 2.62
N LEU A 204 8.95 -3.94 1.53
CA LEU A 204 7.58 -4.47 1.47
C LEU A 204 7.37 -5.57 2.52
N GLU A 205 8.30 -6.52 2.64
CA GLU A 205 8.21 -7.63 3.59
C GLU A 205 8.20 -7.16 5.06
N ARG A 206 9.07 -6.21 5.41
CA ARG A 206 9.11 -5.66 6.78
C ARG A 206 7.88 -4.84 7.10
N LEU A 207 7.44 -3.99 6.17
CA LEU A 207 6.19 -3.23 6.33
C LEU A 207 5.00 -4.17 6.48
N ALA A 208 4.92 -5.23 5.68
CA ALA A 208 3.85 -6.20 5.76
C ALA A 208 3.74 -6.88 7.14
N ARG A 209 4.88 -7.22 7.77
CA ARG A 209 4.88 -7.73 9.15
C ARG A 209 4.29 -6.72 10.14
N ILE A 210 4.77 -5.48 10.11
CA ILE A 210 4.25 -4.39 10.97
C ILE A 210 2.74 -4.20 10.75
N LEU A 211 2.28 -4.24 9.51
CA LEU A 211 0.86 -4.02 9.18
C LEU A 211 -0.04 -5.15 9.66
N ARG A 212 0.42 -6.40 9.57
CA ARG A 212 -0.31 -7.55 10.12
C ARG A 212 -0.43 -7.44 11.64
N GLU A 213 0.67 -7.16 12.34
CA GLU A 213 0.68 -6.99 13.79
C GLU A 213 -0.29 -5.88 14.23
N VAL A 214 -0.22 -4.70 13.59
CA VAL A 214 -1.12 -3.57 13.90
C VAL A 214 -2.58 -3.93 13.64
N ALA A 215 -2.87 -4.62 12.54
CA ALA A 215 -4.24 -5.02 12.21
C ALA A 215 -4.79 -6.05 13.21
N GLU A 216 -4.00 -7.06 13.58
CA GLU A 216 -4.38 -8.08 14.57
C GLU A 216 -4.66 -7.47 15.94
N GLU A 217 -3.85 -6.50 16.37
CA GLU A 217 -4.07 -5.76 17.61
C GLU A 217 -5.36 -4.94 17.60
N GLU A 218 -5.66 -4.25 16.49
CA GLU A 218 -6.88 -3.45 16.36
C GLU A 218 -8.14 -4.32 16.27
N ILE A 219 -8.06 -5.49 15.62
CA ILE A 219 -9.13 -6.49 15.60
C ILE A 219 -9.37 -7.02 17.02
N THR A 220 -8.31 -7.39 17.73
CA THR A 220 -8.41 -7.88 19.12
C THR A 220 -9.04 -6.83 20.03
N ARG A 221 -8.60 -5.57 19.92
CA ARG A 221 -9.18 -4.44 20.66
C ARG A 221 -10.66 -4.24 20.33
N ALA A 222 -11.04 -4.38 19.05
CA ALA A 222 -12.43 -4.30 18.62
C ALA A 222 -13.30 -5.37 19.29
N ARG A 223 -12.84 -6.62 19.28
CA ARG A 223 -13.56 -7.75 19.87
C ARG A 223 -13.80 -7.56 21.36
N SER A 224 -12.78 -7.13 22.10
CA SER A 224 -12.90 -6.87 23.54
C SER A 224 -13.89 -5.73 23.90
N THR A 225 -14.24 -4.86 22.95
CA THR A 225 -15.19 -3.76 23.17
C THR A 225 -16.64 -4.19 22.84
N LEU A 226 -16.82 -5.29 22.12
CA LEU A 226 -18.12 -5.79 21.66
C LEU A 226 -18.69 -6.91 22.55
N THR A 227 -17.85 -7.55 23.38
CA THR A 227 -18.22 -8.43 24.50
C THR A 227 -18.54 -7.64 25.76
#